data_AF-A0A0F8NGJ8-F1
#
_entry.id   AF-A0A0F8NGJ8-F1
#
_cell.length_a   1.000
_cell.length_b   1.000
_cell.length_c   1.000
_cell.angle_alpha   90.00
_cell.angle_beta   90.00
_cell.angle_gamma   90.00
#
_symmetry.space_group_name_H-M   'P 1'
#
loop_
_entity.id
_entity.type
_entity.pdbx_description
1 polymer ?
#
loop_
_entity_poly.entity_id
_entity_poly.type
_entity_poly.pdbx_seq_one_letter_code
_entity_poly.pdbx_strand_id
1 'polypeptide(L)'
;MQNDKKFLGLPYLLAEALRSQIYNIDSTLRAKISLVALIYSITAAVAEKEGLNNEDKKLMEDIQKDISTVRGTYEPILDDPENVQLSDERRKAIEGALDITRLQLMTLIHKHELITESMIKEIQGNRWL
;
A
#
# COMPACT_ATOMS: atom_id res chain seq x y z
N MET A 1 6.59 33.62 -3.35
CA MET A 1 5.76 32.41 -3.21
C MET A 1 6.03 31.52 -4.42
N GLN A 2 6.84 30.48 -4.25
CA GLN A 2 7.30 29.62 -5.36
C GLN A 2 7.50 28.17 -4.89
N ASN A 3 6.59 27.65 -4.05
CA ASN A 3 6.72 26.33 -3.43
C ASN A 3 5.71 25.26 -3.90
N ASP A 4 4.70 25.60 -4.71
CA ASP A 4 3.54 24.69 -4.85
C ASP A 4 3.61 23.68 -5.99
N LYS A 5 4.69 23.65 -6.79
CA LYS A 5 4.79 22.74 -7.95
C LYS A 5 5.57 21.43 -7.71
N LYS A 6 6.27 21.27 -6.59
CA LYS A 6 7.17 20.10 -6.37
C LYS A 6 6.50 18.87 -5.78
N PHE A 7 5.20 18.93 -5.49
CA PHE A 7 4.57 17.99 -4.56
C PHE A 7 3.34 17.25 -5.08
N LEU A 8 2.76 17.68 -6.19
CA LEU A 8 1.61 17.02 -6.82
C LEU A 8 1.88 15.54 -7.18
N GLY A 9 3.16 15.14 -7.32
CA GLY A 9 3.51 13.77 -7.72
C GLY A 9 3.26 12.70 -6.67
N LEU A 10 3.54 12.93 -5.38
CA LEU A 10 3.48 11.85 -4.37
C LEU A 10 2.05 11.45 -4.01
N PRO A 11 1.13 12.39 -3.68
CA PRO A 11 -0.29 12.06 -3.48
C PRO A 11 -0.94 11.43 -4.71
N TYR A 12 -0.57 11.86 -5.92
CA TYR A 12 -1.05 11.26 -7.16
C TYR A 12 -0.56 9.81 -7.32
N LEU A 13 0.73 9.56 -7.10
CA LEU A 13 1.29 8.20 -7.12
C LEU A 13 0.68 7.30 -6.05
N LEU A 14 0.36 7.85 -4.86
CA LEU A 14 -0.33 7.14 -3.81
C LEU A 14 -1.73 6.72 -4.27
N ALA A 15 -2.49 7.65 -4.85
CA ALA A 15 -3.83 7.38 -5.35
C ALA A 15 -3.84 6.37 -6.52
N GLU A 16 -2.85 6.42 -7.41
CA GLU A 16 -2.67 5.40 -8.45
C GLU A 16 -2.30 4.03 -7.87
N ALA A 17 -1.44 3.99 -6.85
CA ALA A 17 -1.09 2.75 -6.16
C ALA A 17 -2.29 2.13 -5.43
N LEU A 18 -3.11 2.94 -4.75
CA LEU A 18 -4.36 2.48 -4.14
C LEU A 18 -5.35 1.99 -5.19
N ARG A 19 -5.49 2.70 -6.31
CA ARG A 19 -6.33 2.24 -7.43
C ARG A 19 -5.86 0.89 -7.96
N SER A 20 -4.55 0.70 -8.10
CA SER A 20 -3.95 -0.56 -8.56
C SER A 20 -4.35 -1.75 -7.69
N GLN A 21 -4.58 -1.56 -6.38
CA GLN A 21 -5.04 -2.64 -5.49
C GLN A 21 -6.43 -3.17 -5.87
N ILE A 22 -7.31 -2.31 -6.36
CA ILE A 22 -8.68 -2.68 -6.72
C ILE A 22 -8.68 -3.54 -7.98
N TYR A 23 -7.86 -3.18 -8.97
CA TYR A 23 -7.88 -3.82 -10.28
C TYR A 23 -6.94 -5.00 -10.45
N ASN A 24 -5.96 -5.17 -9.54
CA ASN A 24 -5.01 -6.28 -9.56
C ASN A 24 -5.30 -7.28 -8.44
N ILE A 25 -6.59 -7.53 -8.16
CA ILE A 25 -7.03 -8.39 -7.05
C ILE A 25 -6.55 -9.85 -7.23
N ASP A 26 -6.47 -10.31 -8.48
CA ASP A 26 -6.01 -11.66 -8.88
C ASP A 26 -4.50 -11.73 -9.13
N SER A 27 -3.74 -10.69 -8.80
CA SER A 27 -2.28 -10.69 -8.97
C SER A 27 -1.59 -11.69 -8.05
N THR A 28 -0.35 -12.05 -8.40
CA THR A 28 0.49 -12.93 -7.57
C THR A 28 0.71 -12.32 -6.18
N LEU A 29 0.93 -13.17 -5.18
CA LEU A 29 1.23 -12.77 -3.81
C LEU A 29 2.44 -11.84 -3.78
N ARG A 30 3.47 -12.12 -4.57
CA ARG A 30 4.64 -11.23 -4.74
C ARG A 30 4.26 -9.82 -5.19
N ALA A 31 3.36 -9.72 -6.17
CA ALA A 31 2.89 -8.43 -6.69
C ALA A 31 2.09 -7.68 -5.62
N LYS A 32 1.21 -8.38 -4.89
CA LYS A 32 0.45 -7.81 -3.75
C LYS A 32 1.39 -7.27 -2.66
N ILE A 33 2.40 -8.04 -2.26
CA ILE A 33 3.40 -7.62 -1.26
C ILE A 33 4.14 -6.36 -1.73
N SER A 34 4.59 -6.37 -2.99
CA SER A 34 5.34 -5.25 -3.57
C SER A 34 4.49 -3.98 -3.64
N LEU A 35 3.20 -4.12 -3.97
CA LEU A 35 2.27 -3.00 -4.04
C LEU A 35 2.01 -2.39 -2.65
N VAL A 36 1.83 -3.21 -1.62
CA VAL A 36 1.69 -2.72 -0.22
C VAL A 36 2.96 -2.00 0.23
N ALA A 37 4.14 -2.55 -0.08
CA ALA A 37 5.42 -1.89 0.23
C ALA A 37 5.58 -0.54 -0.48
N LEU A 38 5.11 -0.43 -1.73
CA LEU A 38 5.11 0.83 -2.47
C LEU A 38 4.18 1.86 -1.81
N ILE A 39 2.94 1.47 -1.48
CA ILE A 39 1.97 2.34 -0.81
C ILE A 39 2.55 2.85 0.51
N TYR A 40 3.11 1.97 1.35
CA TYR A 40 3.81 2.37 2.56
C TYR A 40 4.91 3.42 2.30
N SER A 41 5.77 3.16 1.31
CA SER A 41 6.89 4.06 1.02
C SER A 41 6.42 5.44 0.61
N ILE A 42 5.35 5.53 -0.18
CA ILE A 42 4.76 6.81 -0.59
C ILE A 42 4.06 7.48 0.60
N THR A 43 3.26 6.73 1.38
CA THR A 43 2.60 7.23 2.60
C THR A 43 3.62 7.80 3.58
N ALA A 44 4.74 7.12 3.82
CA ALA A 44 5.82 7.60 4.66
C ALA A 44 6.41 8.92 4.16
N ALA A 45 6.70 9.01 2.85
CA ALA A 45 7.28 10.20 2.26
C ALA A 45 6.33 11.41 2.26
N VAL A 46 5.02 11.19 2.15
CA VAL A 46 4.02 12.27 2.28
C VAL A 46 3.88 12.66 3.75
N ALA A 47 3.73 11.69 4.65
CA ALA A 47 3.46 11.92 6.06
C ALA A 47 4.64 12.53 6.84
N GLU A 48 5.89 12.20 6.48
CA GLU A 48 7.09 12.85 7.05
C GLU A 48 7.04 14.37 6.88
N LYS A 49 6.46 14.84 5.77
CA LYS A 49 6.42 16.26 5.42
C LYS A 49 5.24 17.00 6.04
N GLU A 50 4.13 16.31 6.26
CA GLU A 50 2.97 16.82 7.00
C GLU A 50 3.24 16.87 8.52
N GLY A 51 4.28 16.18 9.01
CA GLY A 51 4.71 16.28 10.40
C GLY A 51 3.90 15.40 11.35
N LEU A 52 3.91 14.09 11.12
CA LEU A 52 3.23 13.10 11.97
C LEU A 52 3.54 13.27 13.48
N ASN A 53 2.51 13.09 14.29
CA ASN A 53 2.65 12.96 15.74
C ASN A 53 3.36 11.63 16.11
N ASN A 54 3.74 11.49 17.38
CA ASN A 54 4.51 10.33 17.85
C ASN A 54 3.75 8.98 17.74
N GLU A 55 2.43 9.00 17.88
CA GLU A 55 1.59 7.81 17.77
C GLU A 55 1.57 7.29 16.32
N ASP A 56 1.37 8.19 15.37
CA ASP A 56 1.33 7.86 13.94
C ASP A 56 2.71 7.44 13.41
N LYS A 57 3.80 8.02 13.95
CA LYS A 57 5.17 7.56 13.68
C LYS A 57 5.39 6.12 14.13
N LYS A 58 4.96 5.80 15.35
CA LYS A 58 5.05 4.43 15.87
C LYS A 58 4.25 3.46 15.02
N LEU A 59 3.02 3.82 14.64
CA LEU A 59 2.21 3.00 13.73
C LEU A 59 2.91 2.78 12.39
N MET A 60 3.58 3.81 11.84
CA MET A 60 4.37 3.66 10.61
C MET A 60 5.57 2.72 10.77
N GLU A 61 6.24 2.73 11.91
CA GLU A 61 7.33 1.78 12.22
C GLU A 61 6.80 0.35 12.35
N ASP A 62 5.66 0.15 13.01
CA ASP A 62 5.00 -1.15 13.13
C ASP A 62 4.61 -1.70 11.75
N ILE A 63 3.98 -0.88 10.90
CA ILE A 63 3.66 -1.22 9.51
C ILE A 63 4.92 -1.61 8.72
N GLN A 64 6.02 -0.89 8.89
CA GLN A 64 7.29 -1.20 8.21
C GLN A 64 7.81 -2.58 8.59
N LYS A 65 7.73 -2.91 9.87
CA LYS A 65 8.15 -4.20 10.41
C LYS A 65 7.28 -5.33 9.89
N ASP A 66 5.97 -5.12 9.80
CA ASP A 66 5.02 -6.11 9.27
C ASP A 66 5.30 -6.39 7.79
N ILE A 67 5.48 -5.34 6.98
CA ILE A 67 5.85 -5.48 5.56
C ILE A 67 7.18 -6.23 5.40
N SER A 68 8.17 -5.90 6.23
CA SER A 68 9.49 -6.55 6.18
C SER A 68 9.38 -8.03 6.56
N THR A 69 8.57 -8.36 7.57
CA THR A 69 8.30 -9.73 8.00
C THR A 69 7.63 -10.52 6.88
N VAL A 70 6.55 -9.98 6.29
CA VAL A 70 5.84 -10.60 5.17
C VAL A 70 6.77 -10.83 3.97
N ARG A 71 7.63 -9.87 3.64
CA ARG A 71 8.62 -10.02 2.55
C ARG A 71 9.64 -11.11 2.84
N GLY A 72 10.05 -11.26 4.10
CA GLY A 72 11.02 -12.27 4.53
C GLY A 72 10.44 -13.68 4.60
N THR A 73 9.14 -13.83 4.81
CA THR A 73 8.44 -15.13 4.88
C THR A 73 7.89 -15.59 3.54
N TYR A 74 7.85 -14.72 2.53
CA TYR A 74 7.42 -15.07 1.18
C TYR A 74 8.38 -16.04 0.50
N GLU A 75 7.81 -17.10 -0.07
CA GLU A 75 8.50 -18.08 -0.90
C GLU A 75 7.82 -18.13 -2.28
N PRO A 76 8.57 -18.18 -3.40
CA PRO A 76 7.98 -18.21 -4.75
C PRO A 76 7.00 -19.37 -5.01
N ILE A 77 7.18 -20.49 -4.31
CA ILE A 77 6.30 -21.66 -4.42
C ILE A 77 4.85 -21.37 -3.98
N LEU A 78 4.63 -20.28 -3.23
CA LEU A 78 3.28 -19.88 -2.82
C LEU A 78 2.45 -19.29 -3.96
N ASP A 79 3.09 -18.91 -5.05
CA ASP A 79 2.43 -18.47 -6.29
C ASP A 79 2.26 -19.61 -7.31
N ASP A 80 2.74 -20.83 -6.99
CA ASP A 80 2.69 -21.99 -7.89
C ASP A 80 1.28 -22.62 -7.91
N PRO A 81 0.56 -22.58 -9.04
CA PRO A 81 -0.77 -23.17 -9.16
C PRO A 81 -0.77 -24.70 -9.08
N GLU A 82 0.39 -25.36 -9.21
CA GLU A 82 0.50 -26.82 -9.12
C GLU A 82 0.68 -27.32 -7.67
N ASN A 83 1.00 -26.44 -6.71
CA ASN A 83 1.28 -26.77 -5.31
C ASN A 83 0.24 -26.21 -4.31
N VAL A 84 -1.04 -26.27 -4.71
CA VAL A 84 -2.17 -25.60 -4.02
C VAL A 84 -2.26 -25.92 -2.51
N GLN A 85 -2.15 -27.19 -2.10
CA GLN A 85 -2.44 -27.59 -0.70
C GLN A 85 -1.36 -27.19 0.33
N LEU A 86 -0.07 -27.33 0.00
CA LEU A 86 1.03 -26.90 0.87
C LEU A 86 1.15 -25.37 0.94
N SER A 87 0.70 -24.67 -0.11
CA SER A 87 0.75 -23.22 -0.19
C SER A 87 -0.39 -22.53 0.57
N ASP A 88 -1.52 -23.20 0.80
CA ASP A 88 -2.79 -22.54 1.07
C ASP A 88 -2.84 -21.84 2.44
N GLU A 89 -2.33 -22.49 3.51
CA GLU A 89 -2.32 -21.91 4.86
C GLU A 89 -1.32 -20.75 4.98
N ARG A 90 -0.10 -20.93 4.45
CA ARG A 90 0.93 -19.88 4.45
C ARG A 90 0.51 -18.69 3.58
N ARG A 91 -0.08 -18.96 2.41
CA ARG A 91 -0.65 -17.93 1.53
C ARG A 91 -1.74 -17.16 2.25
N LYS A 92 -2.71 -17.83 2.88
CA LYS A 92 -3.78 -17.18 3.67
C LYS A 92 -3.22 -16.34 4.80
N ALA A 93 -2.19 -16.81 5.50
CA ALA A 93 -1.55 -16.05 6.57
C ALA A 93 -0.89 -14.77 6.03
N ILE A 94 -0.18 -14.85 4.89
CA ILE A 94 0.40 -13.67 4.24
C ILE A 94 -0.67 -12.72 3.72
N GLU A 95 -1.71 -13.23 3.05
CA GLU A 95 -2.81 -12.39 2.56
C GLU A 95 -3.55 -11.68 3.71
N GLY A 96 -3.82 -12.39 4.80
CA GLY A 96 -4.41 -11.79 6.00
C GLY A 96 -3.51 -10.72 6.63
N ALA A 97 -2.20 -10.95 6.71
CA ALA A 97 -1.25 -9.95 7.18
C ALA A 97 -1.24 -8.71 6.26
N LEU A 98 -1.23 -8.91 4.93
CA LEU A 98 -1.29 -7.81 3.97
C LEU A 98 -2.58 -7.00 4.09
N ASP A 99 -3.73 -7.64 4.34
CA ASP A 99 -5.01 -6.96 4.51
C ASP A 99 -5.02 -6.11 5.78
N ILE A 100 -4.46 -6.60 6.89
CA ILE A 100 -4.28 -5.83 8.13
C ILE A 100 -3.36 -4.62 7.87
N THR A 101 -2.21 -4.84 7.25
CA THR A 101 -1.26 -3.77 6.91
C THR A 101 -1.91 -2.71 6.01
N ARG A 102 -2.71 -3.12 5.02
CA ARG A 102 -3.47 -2.18 4.17
C ARG A 102 -4.47 -1.36 4.99
N LEU A 103 -5.21 -1.98 5.90
CA LEU A 103 -6.17 -1.27 6.74
C LEU A 103 -5.50 -0.21 7.63
N GLN A 104 -4.34 -0.55 8.21
CA GLN A 104 -3.54 0.39 8.99
C GLN A 104 -3.01 1.55 8.13
N LEU A 105 -2.51 1.26 6.93
CA LEU A 105 -2.10 2.29 5.96
C LEU A 105 -3.28 3.20 5.59
N MET A 106 -4.46 2.65 5.32
CA MET A 106 -5.65 3.43 5.01
C MET A 106 -6.07 4.34 6.16
N THR A 107 -5.91 3.88 7.40
CA THR A 107 -6.17 4.69 8.59
C THR A 107 -5.30 5.95 8.59
N LEU A 108 -4.00 5.81 8.32
CA LEU A 108 -3.08 6.95 8.26
C LEU A 108 -3.36 7.87 7.07
N ILE A 109 -3.60 7.29 5.89
CA ILE A 109 -3.93 8.04 4.68
C ILE A 109 -5.17 8.89 4.88
N HIS A 110 -6.20 8.34 5.52
CA HIS A 110 -7.46 9.04 5.75
C HIS A 110 -7.35 10.07 6.88
N LYS A 111 -6.70 9.71 8.00
CA LYS A 111 -6.51 10.60 9.17
C LYS A 111 -5.80 11.90 8.81
N HIS A 112 -4.85 11.84 7.88
CA HIS A 112 -4.02 12.98 7.46
C HIS A 112 -4.42 13.54 6.09
N GLU A 113 -5.55 13.12 5.53
CA GLU A 113 -6.04 13.59 4.23
C GLU A 113 -4.97 13.55 3.11
N LEU A 114 -4.13 12.49 3.10
CA LEU A 114 -2.95 12.42 2.23
C LEU A 114 -3.28 12.33 0.73
N ILE A 115 -4.57 12.17 0.39
CA ILE A 115 -5.11 12.14 -0.97
C ILE A 115 -6.37 12.99 -1.00
N THR A 116 -6.52 13.82 -2.03
CA THR A 116 -7.71 14.66 -2.22
C THR A 116 -8.77 13.97 -3.08
N GLU A 117 -10.04 14.36 -2.90
CA GLU A 117 -11.16 13.88 -3.72
C GLU A 117 -10.97 14.17 -5.22
N SER A 118 -10.34 15.30 -5.55
CA SER A 118 -10.04 15.67 -6.94
C SER A 118 -9.10 14.67 -7.62
N MET A 119 -8.06 14.20 -6.90
CA MET A 119 -7.13 13.19 -7.41
C MET A 119 -7.82 11.85 -7.63
N ILE A 120 -8.72 11.46 -6.72
CA ILE A 120 -9.53 10.23 -6.86
C ILE A 120 -10.38 10.30 -8.14
N LYS A 121 -11.06 11.43 -8.38
CA LYS A 121 -11.90 11.64 -9.58
C LYS A 121 -11.09 11.56 -10.87
N GLU A 122 -9.92 12.19 -10.92
CA GLU A 122 -9.02 12.16 -12.08
C GLU A 122 -8.54 10.74 -12.40
N ILE A 123 -8.18 9.99 -11.37
CA ILE A 123 -7.64 8.63 -11.47
C ILE A 123 -8.74 7.60 -11.80
N GLN A 124 -9.97 7.81 -11.35
CA GLN A 124 -11.13 6.97 -11.70
C GLN A 124 -11.65 7.24 -13.13
N GLY A 125 -11.64 8.49 -13.60
CA GLY A 125 -12.18 8.87 -14.90
C GLY A 125 -11.45 8.27 -16.11
N ASN A 126 -10.17 7.95 -15.98
CA ASN A 126 -9.30 7.57 -17.10
C ASN A 126 -9.34 6.09 -17.51
N ARG A 127 -10.15 5.21 -16.89
CA ARG A 127 -10.17 3.76 -17.19
C ARG A 127 -11.45 3.23 -17.85
N TRP A 128 -12.45 4.09 -18.03
CA TRP A 128 -13.73 3.74 -18.68
C TRP A 128 -13.86 4.31 -20.11
N LEU A 129 -12.77 4.82 -20.68
CA LEU A 129 -12.68 5.26 -22.08
C LEU A 129 -11.91 4.25 -22.92
#